data_AF-E8R7T5-F1
#
_entry.id   AF-E8R7T5-F1
#
_cell.length_a   1.000
_cell.length_b   1.000
_cell.length_c   1.000
_cell.angle_alpha   90.00
_cell.angle_beta   90.00
_cell.angle_gamma   90.00
#
_symmetry.space_group_name_H-M   'P 1'
#
loop_
_entity.id
_entity.type
_entity.pdbx_description
1 polymer ?
#
loop_
_entity_poly.entity_id
_entity_poly.type
_entity_poly.pdbx_seq_one_letter_code
_entity_poly.pdbx_strand_id
1 'polypeptide(L)'
;MGPPLLSGVAMRLLLIVGDNELSEIVVESVSHAVKTIELSSGAKIRLEIMRDNEVVYPTIKINGLSPIVITKPPNIVEIVKILRAHVEISELLRGKGPGGVRSHGVSGSLAEMSP
;
A
#
# COMPACT_ATOMS: atom_id res chain seq x y z
N MET A 1 22.49 9.06 -15.84
CA MET A 1 21.79 7.94 -15.17
C MET A 1 20.78 8.55 -14.20
N GLY A 2 19.49 8.56 -14.56
CA GLY A 2 18.43 8.99 -13.63
C GLY A 2 18.13 7.86 -12.63
N PRO A 3 17.71 8.17 -11.38
CA PRO A 3 17.41 7.15 -10.40
C PRO A 3 16.23 6.28 -10.88
N PRO A 4 16.18 4.99 -10.53
CA PRO A 4 15.08 4.13 -10.94
C PRO A 4 13.79 4.67 -10.32
N LEU A 5 12.82 4.99 -11.17
CA LEU A 5 11.47 5.34 -10.75
C LEU A 5 10.94 4.19 -9.89
N LEU A 6 10.45 4.50 -8.70
CA LEU A 6 9.65 3.60 -7.86
C LEU A 6 8.26 3.36 -8.51
N SER A 7 8.25 3.00 -9.79
CA SER A 7 7.05 2.67 -10.53
C SER A 7 6.58 1.27 -10.10
N GLY A 8 5.73 1.21 -9.08
CA GLY A 8 4.95 0.01 -8.79
C GLY A 8 4.64 -0.27 -7.32
N VAL A 9 5.34 0.35 -6.36
CA VAL A 9 5.07 0.15 -4.93
C VAL A 9 4.10 1.23 -4.45
N ALA A 10 2.94 0.82 -3.93
CA ALA A 10 1.92 1.71 -3.39
C ALA A 10 2.23 2.14 -1.95
N MET A 11 2.87 1.25 -1.18
CA MET A 11 3.18 1.47 0.23
C MET A 11 4.46 0.73 0.63
N ARG A 12 5.23 1.33 1.55
CA ARG A 12 6.27 0.66 2.34
C ARG A 12 5.82 0.53 3.78
N LEU A 13 6.01 -0.67 4.34
CA LEU A 13 5.69 -1.01 5.72
C LEU A 13 6.93 -1.61 6.37
N LEU A 14 7.41 -1.02 7.46
CA LEU A 14 8.48 -1.58 8.28
C LEU A 14 7.87 -2.05 9.60
N LEU A 15 8.02 -3.33 9.88
CA LEU A 15 7.66 -3.95 11.15
C LEU A 15 8.94 -4.19 11.96
N ILE A 16 9.02 -3.58 13.13
CA ILE A 16 10.12 -3.76 14.08
C ILE A 16 9.60 -4.64 15.22
N VAL A 17 10.26 -5.76 15.47
CA VAL A 17 9.76 -6.84 16.34
C VAL A 17 10.84 -7.34 17.28
N GLY A 18 10.45 -7.73 18.49
CA GLY A 18 11.31 -8.39 19.46
C GLY A 18 11.18 -9.91 19.42
N ASP A 19 11.79 -10.57 20.41
CA ASP A 19 11.70 -12.01 20.62
C ASP A 19 10.63 -12.35 21.66
N ASN A 20 9.36 -12.10 21.31
CA ASN A 20 8.22 -12.38 22.16
C ASN A 20 6.99 -12.81 21.35
N GLU A 21 6.05 -13.50 22.02
CA GLU A 21 4.84 -14.05 21.40
C GLU A 21 4.00 -12.98 20.69
N LEU A 22 3.88 -11.79 21.28
CA LEU A 22 3.15 -10.68 20.65
C LEU A 22 3.78 -10.27 19.32
N SER A 23 5.11 -10.25 19.24
CA SER A 23 5.84 -9.96 18.02
C SER A 23 5.59 -11.00 16.94
N GLU A 24 5.53 -12.29 17.29
CA GLU A 24 5.19 -13.37 16.35
C GLU A 24 3.77 -13.19 15.80
N ILE A 25 2.79 -12.96 16.68
CA ILE A 25 1.39 -12.71 16.30
C ILE A 25 1.28 -11.49 15.37
N VAL A 26 2.03 -10.42 15.65
CA VAL A 26 2.01 -9.21 14.82
C VAL A 26 2.64 -9.46 13.46
N VAL A 27 3.76 -10.19 13.38
CA VAL A 27 4.38 -10.58 12.10
C VAL A 27 3.39 -11.34 11.24
N GLU A 28 2.74 -12.36 11.80
CA GLU A 28 1.77 -13.17 11.07
C GLU A 28 0.57 -12.33 10.62
N SER A 29 0.01 -11.55 11.55
CA SER A 29 -1.17 -10.71 11.30
C SER A 29 -0.92 -9.68 10.20
N VAL A 30 0.21 -8.97 10.27
CA VAL A 30 0.60 -7.95 9.30
C VAL A 30 0.90 -8.60 7.94
N SER A 31 1.61 -9.73 7.93
CA SER A 31 1.94 -10.45 6.70
C SER A 31 0.68 -10.92 5.97
N HIS A 32 -0.30 -11.45 6.72
CA HIS A 32 -1.59 -11.84 6.16
C HIS A 32 -2.33 -10.61 5.61
N ALA A 33 -2.45 -9.54 6.39
CA ALA A 33 -3.14 -8.33 5.96
C ALA A 33 -2.52 -7.73 4.69
N VAL A 34 -1.20 -7.68 4.60
CA VAL A 34 -0.48 -7.26 3.38
C VAL A 34 -0.90 -8.13 2.20
N LYS A 35 -0.79 -9.46 2.32
CA LYS A 35 -1.17 -10.39 1.25
C LYS A 35 -2.63 -10.23 0.81
N THR A 36 -3.54 -10.02 1.76
CA THR A 36 -4.96 -9.77 1.47
C THR A 36 -5.15 -8.50 0.64
N ILE A 37 -4.42 -7.43 0.94
CA ILE A 37 -4.51 -6.19 0.17
C ILE A 37 -3.89 -6.36 -1.22
N GLU A 38 -2.71 -6.97 -1.33
CA GLU A 38 -2.08 -7.19 -2.63
C GLU A 38 -2.95 -8.02 -3.56
N LEU A 39 -3.59 -9.08 -3.04
CA LEU A 39 -4.52 -9.92 -3.80
C LEU A 39 -5.81 -9.21 -4.20
N SER A 40 -6.36 -8.35 -3.32
CA SER A 40 -7.66 -7.72 -3.57
C SER A 40 -7.59 -6.42 -4.38
N SER A 41 -6.45 -5.70 -4.34
CA SER A 41 -6.28 -4.41 -5.01
C SER A 41 -5.30 -4.46 -6.18
N GLY A 42 -4.42 -5.47 -6.24
CA GLY A 42 -3.30 -5.49 -7.18
C GLY A 42 -2.16 -4.51 -6.82
N ALA A 43 -2.31 -3.73 -5.74
CA ALA A 43 -1.27 -2.84 -5.27
C ALA A 43 -0.12 -3.63 -4.64
N LYS A 44 1.13 -3.26 -4.93
CA LYS A 44 2.30 -3.86 -4.27
C LYS A 44 2.64 -3.12 -2.98
N ILE A 45 2.76 -3.86 -1.89
CA ILE A 45 3.19 -3.36 -0.58
C ILE A 45 4.55 -3.96 -0.26
N ARG A 46 5.53 -3.09 -0.03
CA ARG A 46 6.86 -3.52 0.41
C ARG A 46 6.86 -3.67 1.92
N LEU A 47 6.72 -4.91 2.40
CA LEU A 47 6.87 -5.29 3.80
C LEU A 47 8.34 -5.61 4.12
N GLU A 48 8.89 -4.91 5.12
CA GLU A 48 10.20 -5.19 5.70
C GLU A 48 10.01 -5.55 7.18
N ILE A 49 10.72 -6.58 7.65
CA ILE A 49 10.67 -7.04 9.04
C ILE A 49 12.07 -6.94 9.61
N MET A 50 12.23 -6.17 10.69
CA MET A 50 13.48 -6.00 11.41
C MET A 50 13.32 -6.58 12.82
N ARG A 51 14.21 -7.51 13.17
CA ARG A 51 14.29 -8.09 14.51
C ARG A 51 15.28 -7.30 15.36
N ASP A 52 14.85 -6.95 16.57
CA ASP A 52 15.66 -6.24 17.55
C ASP A 52 15.29 -6.72 18.95
N ASN A 53 16.26 -7.29 19.66
CA ASN A 53 16.07 -7.94 20.95
C ASN A 53 15.73 -6.94 22.07
N GLU A 54 15.93 -5.64 21.88
CA GLU A 54 15.57 -4.60 22.85
C GLU A 54 14.10 -4.16 22.73
N VAL A 55 13.39 -4.63 21.69
CA VAL A 55 12.01 -4.24 21.43
C VAL A 55 11.06 -4.98 22.38
N VAL A 56 10.50 -4.22 23.33
CA VAL A 56 9.46 -4.71 24.25
C VAL A 56 8.12 -4.88 23.53
N TYR A 57 7.75 -3.92 22.66
CA TYR A 57 6.49 -3.93 21.92
C TYR A 57 6.73 -3.76 20.41
N PRO A 58 6.17 -4.64 19.57
CA PRO A 58 6.34 -4.52 18.13
C PRO A 58 5.78 -3.20 17.60
N THR A 59 6.42 -2.65 16.58
CA THR A 59 6.14 -1.32 16.07
C THR A 59 6.00 -1.34 14.55
N ILE A 60 4.96 -0.70 14.03
CA ILE A 60 4.70 -0.57 12.59
C ILE A 60 5.01 0.86 12.14
N LYS A 61 5.75 1.01 11.04
CA LYS A 61 5.97 2.29 10.35
C LYS A 61 5.47 2.20 8.92
N ILE A 62 4.63 3.16 8.50
CA ILE A 62 4.01 3.20 7.17
C ILE A 62 4.47 4.46 6.45
N ASN A 63 5.11 4.34 5.27
CA ASN A 63 5.46 5.48 4.39
C ASN A 63 6.13 6.71 5.09
N GLY A 64 6.84 6.51 6.20
CA GLY A 64 7.47 7.60 6.96
C GLY A 64 6.58 8.31 7.98
N LEU A 65 5.36 7.82 8.21
CA LEU A 65 4.48 8.29 9.29
C LEU A 65 5.03 7.92 10.68
N SER A 66 4.44 8.56 11.69
CA SER A 66 4.72 8.26 13.10
C SER A 66 4.58 6.76 13.38
N PRO A 67 5.52 6.16 14.13
CA PRO A 67 5.47 4.74 14.46
C PRO A 67 4.22 4.41 15.29
N ILE A 68 3.60 3.27 14.99
CA ILE A 68 2.46 2.73 15.75
C ILE A 68 2.98 1.59 16.62
N VAL A 69 2.96 1.79 17.94
CA VAL A 69 3.34 0.76 18.91
C VAL A 69 2.15 -0.16 19.17
N ILE A 70 2.37 -1.47 19.05
CA ILE A 70 1.35 -2.49 19.25
C ILE A 70 1.53 -3.10 20.64
N THR A 71 0.65 -2.74 21.56
CA THR A 71 0.69 -3.22 22.96
C THR A 71 -0.22 -4.41 23.25
N LYS A 72 -1.04 -4.81 22.26
CA LYS A 72 -1.99 -5.92 22.34
C LYS A 72 -2.10 -6.62 20.99
N PRO A 73 -2.50 -7.90 20.95
CA PRO A 73 -2.72 -8.61 19.70
C PRO A 73 -3.62 -7.81 18.76
N PRO A 74 -3.18 -7.55 17.51
CA PRO A 74 -3.95 -6.73 16.59
C PRO A 74 -5.12 -7.53 15.99
N ASN A 75 -6.21 -6.83 15.67
CA ASN A 75 -7.27 -7.40 14.85
C ASN A 75 -6.90 -7.29 13.37
N ILE A 76 -6.79 -8.42 12.68
CA ILE A 76 -6.44 -8.47 11.25
C ILE A 76 -7.36 -7.59 10.40
N VAL A 77 -8.66 -7.54 10.70
CA VAL A 77 -9.64 -6.76 9.94
C VAL A 77 -9.33 -5.26 10.04
N GLU A 78 -8.88 -4.81 11.20
CA GLU A 78 -8.49 -3.42 11.42
C GLU A 78 -7.19 -3.09 10.68
N ILE A 79 -6.19 -3.98 10.71
CA ILE A 79 -4.95 -3.80 9.94
C ILE A 79 -5.29 -3.67 8.44
N VAL A 80 -6.10 -4.59 7.90
CA VAL A 80 -6.53 -4.56 6.50
C VAL A 80 -7.19 -3.23 6.15
N LYS A 81 -8.10 -2.72 7.00
CA LYS A 81 -8.75 -1.42 6.78
C LYS A 81 -7.74 -0.27 6.73
N ILE A 82 -6.80 -0.23 7.66
CA ILE A 82 -5.75 0.81 7.72
C ILE A 82 -4.87 0.76 6.47
N LEU A 83 -4.42 -0.44 6.09
CA LEU A 83 -3.55 -0.61 4.92
C LEU A 83 -4.27 -0.25 3.63
N ARG A 84 -5.54 -0.68 3.47
CA ARG A 84 -6.38 -0.34 2.32
C ARG A 84 -6.54 1.16 2.17
N ALA A 85 -6.88 1.87 3.24
CA ALA A 85 -7.09 3.32 3.19
C ALA A 85 -5.84 4.05 2.68
N HIS A 86 -4.66 3.63 3.11
CA HIS A 86 -3.40 4.21 2.63
C HIS A 86 -3.10 3.89 1.16
N VAL A 87 -3.42 2.67 0.70
CA VAL A 87 -3.27 2.30 -0.72
C VAL A 87 -4.19 3.17 -1.59
N GLU A 88 -5.47 3.28 -1.23
CA GLU A 88 -6.45 4.08 -1.96
C GLU A 88 -6.05 5.56 -2.03
N ILE A 89 -5.58 6.15 -0.91
CA ILE A 89 -5.06 7.53 -0.90
C ILE A 89 -3.86 7.67 -1.83
N SER A 90 -2.94 6.70 -1.81
CA SER A 90 -1.73 6.73 -2.66
C SER A 90 -2.09 6.64 -4.15
N GLU A 91 -3.12 5.88 -4.51
CA GLU A 91 -3.63 5.80 -5.88
C GLU A 91 -4.35 7.09 -6.31
N LEU A 92 -5.17 7.70 -5.45
CA LEU A 92 -5.80 8.99 -5.73
C LEU A 92 -4.79 10.10 -5.98
N LEU A 93 -3.71 10.15 -5.18
CA LEU A 93 -2.63 11.11 -5.36
C LEU A 93 -1.83 10.86 -6.64
N ARG A 94 -1.66 9.58 -7.04
CA ARG A 94 -1.03 9.22 -8.32
C ARG A 94 -1.93 9.51 -9.53
N GLY A 95 -3.25 9.42 -9.38
CA GLY A 95 -4.23 9.72 -10.43
C GLY A 95 -4.41 11.22 -10.71
N LYS A 96 -3.86 12.12 -9.88
CA LYS A 96 -3.86 13.58 -10.08
C LYS A 96 -2.58 14.09 -10.79
N GLY A 97 -2.12 13.37 -11.82
CA GLY A 97 -1.16 13.93 -12.78
C GLY A 97 -1.88 14.81 -13.83
N PRO A 98 -1.30 15.95 -14.27
CA PRO A 98 -1.88 16.75 -15.35
C PRO A 98 -1.67 16.02 -16.68
N GLY A 99 -2.61 15.16 -17.07
CA GLY A 99 -2.45 14.39 -18.31
C GLY A 99 -3.41 13.22 -18.43
N GLY A 100 -4.71 13.53 -18.47
CA GLY A 100 -5.75 12.53 -18.67
C GLY A 100 -6.95 13.13 -19.39
N VAL A 101 -6.70 13.84 -20.49
CA VAL A 101 -7.78 14.14 -21.44
C VAL A 101 -8.22 12.78 -22.00
N ARG A 102 -9.33 12.25 -21.47
CA ARG A 102 -10.09 11.22 -22.14
C ARG A 102 -10.56 11.82 -23.47
N SER A 103 -9.81 11.61 -24.54
CA SER A 103 -10.31 11.82 -25.89
C SER A 103 -11.44 10.81 -26.11
N HIS A 104 -12.66 11.24 -25.84
CA HIS A 104 -13.85 10.67 -26.46
C HIS A 104 -13.75 10.99 -27.94
N GLY A 105 -13.06 10.13 -28.69
CA GLY A 105 -13.13 10.09 -30.14
C GLY A 105 -14.52 9.60 -30.52
N VAL A 106 -15.48 10.53 -30.56
CA VAL A 106 -16.72 10.34 -31.30
C VAL A 106 -16.31 10.29 -32.77
N SER A 107 -16.14 9.08 -33.32
CA SER A 107 -16.05 8.88 -34.76
C SER A 107 -17.41 9.19 -35.38
N GLY A 108 -17.65 10.48 -35.64
CA GLY A 108 -18.64 10.91 -36.61
C GLY A 108 -18.11 10.60 -38.01
N SER A 109 -18.49 9.45 -38.56
CA SER A 109 -18.33 9.19 -39.99
C SER A 109 -19.50 9.85 -40.71
N LEU A 110 -19.32 11.13 -41.06
CA LEU A 110 -20.18 11.86 -41.98
C LEU A 110 -19.66 11.53 -43.39
N ALA A 111 -20.21 10.47 -44.01
CA ALA A 111 -19.94 10.20 -45.41
C ALA A 111 -20.63 11.29 -46.24
N GLU A 112 -19.79 12.06 -46.91
CA GLU A 112 -20.12 13.16 -47.80
C GLU A 112 -21.09 12.72 -48.90
N MET A 113 -22.21 13.44 -48.97
CA MET A 113 -23.02 13.60 -50.17
C MET A 113 -22.26 14.49 -51.15
N SER A 114 -22.17 14.10 -52.43
CA SER A 114 -22.17 14.97 -53.62
C SER A 114 -22.00 14.12 -54.89
N PRO A 115 -22.44 14.61 -56.05
CA PRO A 115 -23.77 15.06 -56.45
C PRO A 115 -24.49 14.04 -57.35
#